data_AF-A0A559JQ96-F1
#
_entry.id   AF-A0A559JQ96-F1
#
_cell.length_a   1.000
_cell.length_b   1.000
_cell.length_c   1.000
_cell.angle_alpha   90.00
_cell.angle_beta   90.00
_cell.angle_gamma   90.00
#
_symmetry.space_group_name_H-M   'P 1'
#
loop_
_entity.id
_entity.type
_entity.pdbx_description
1 polymer ?
#
loop_
_entity_poly.entity_id
_entity_poly.type
_entity_poly.pdbx_seq_one_letter_code
_entity_poly.pdbx_strand_id
1 'polypeptide(L)'
;MAVFITLAAGAINVNAMNRGSVIAVGEISQPGWNQNGKSNFGNGQLFGSNIEFCFVTTLFDNDVIDNPISEIEPATSVQTKVI
;
A
#
# COMPACT_ATOMS: atom_id res chain seq x y z
N MET A 1 1.51 -3.93 8.31
CA MET A 1 0.53 -3.64 9.36
C MET A 1 -0.79 -4.29 8.95
N ALA A 2 -1.12 -5.43 9.53
CA ALA A 2 -2.37 -6.13 9.26
C ALA A 2 -3.39 -5.75 10.35
N VAL A 3 -4.55 -5.24 9.94
CA VAL A 3 -5.66 -4.96 10.85
C VAL A 3 -6.67 -6.07 10.68
N PHE A 4 -6.90 -6.82 11.75
CA PHE A 4 -7.90 -7.89 11.80
C PHE A 4 -9.20 -7.31 12.36
N ILE A 5 -10.28 -7.33 11.57
CA ILE A 5 -11.59 -6.86 11.99
C ILE A 5 -12.56 -8.04 11.96
N THR A 6 -13.12 -8.38 13.11
CA THR A 6 -14.21 -9.37 13.23
C THR A 6 -15.53 -8.71 12.87
N LEU A 7 -16.27 -9.31 11.94
CA LEU A 7 -17.52 -8.77 11.39
C LEU A 7 -18.72 -9.14 12.28
N ALA A 8 -19.46 -8.15 12.79
CA ALA A 8 -20.65 -8.36 13.59
C ALA A 8 -21.97 -8.41 12.77
N ALA A 9 -21.96 -8.11 11.46
CA ALA A 9 -23.21 -7.88 10.69
C ALA A 9 -23.22 -8.31 9.20
N GLY A 10 -22.37 -9.25 8.77
CA GLY A 10 -22.53 -9.92 7.46
C GLY A 10 -22.19 -9.10 6.20
N ALA A 11 -21.65 -7.89 6.32
CA ALA A 11 -21.17 -7.10 5.20
C ALA A 11 -19.75 -6.60 5.45
N ILE A 12 -18.95 -6.53 4.37
CA ILE A 12 -17.65 -5.87 4.36
C ILE A 12 -17.87 -4.50 3.73
N ASN A 13 -17.76 -3.44 4.53
CA ASN A 13 -17.76 -2.06 4.04
C ASN A 13 -16.36 -1.48 4.22
N VAL A 14 -15.70 -1.15 3.11
CA VAL A 14 -14.35 -0.56 3.11
C VAL A 14 -14.43 0.84 2.52
N ASN A 15 -14.21 1.83 3.38
CA ASN A 15 -14.28 3.24 3.03
C ASN A 15 -13.06 3.72 2.22
N ALA A 16 -11.88 3.13 2.48
CA ALA A 16 -10.67 3.41 1.70
C ALA A 16 -9.67 2.25 1.78
N MET A 17 -8.93 2.05 0.70
CA MET A 17 -7.77 1.18 0.63
C MET A 17 -6.60 1.98 0.05
N ASN A 18 -5.45 1.94 0.71
CA ASN A 18 -4.25 2.62 0.24
C ASN A 18 -3.31 1.61 -0.44
N ARG A 19 -2.22 2.11 -1.03
CA ARG A 19 -1.23 1.27 -1.74
C ARG A 19 -0.77 0.11 -0.84
N GLY A 20 -0.72 -1.11 -1.40
CA GLY A 20 -0.37 -2.37 -0.70
C GLY A 20 -1.46 -2.97 0.19
N SER A 21 -2.74 -2.71 -0.11
CA SER A 21 -3.86 -3.26 0.66
C SER A 21 -4.58 -4.40 -0.09
N VAL A 22 -5.12 -5.38 0.65
CA VAL A 22 -6.03 -6.42 0.14
C VAL A 22 -7.12 -6.72 1.14
N ILE A 23 -8.28 -7.10 0.61
CA ILE A 23 -9.36 -7.72 1.37
C ILE A 23 -9.36 -9.20 1.01
N ALA A 24 -9.18 -10.07 2.00
CA ALA A 24 -9.05 -11.50 1.81
C ALA A 24 -10.03 -12.24 2.75
N VAL A 25 -10.83 -13.17 2.21
CA VAL A 25 -11.88 -13.89 2.94
C VAL A 25 -11.80 -15.38 2.62
N GLY A 26 -11.77 -16.25 3.64
CA GLY A 26 -11.64 -17.70 3.50
C GLY A 26 -10.22 -18.22 3.78
N GLU A 27 -9.87 -19.39 3.23
CA GLU A 27 -8.48 -19.89 3.26
C GLU A 27 -7.65 -19.16 2.20
N ILE A 28 -6.71 -18.34 2.64
CA ILE A 28 -5.96 -17.43 1.76
C ILE A 28 -4.46 -17.61 1.98
N SER A 29 -3.74 -17.82 0.88
CA SER A 29 -2.28 -17.82 0.84
C SER A 29 -1.82 -16.59 0.07
N GLN A 30 -1.01 -15.73 0.69
CA GLN A 30 -0.43 -14.52 0.07
C GLN A 30 1.10 -14.56 0.10
N PRO A 31 1.74 -15.58 -0.51
CA PRO A 31 3.18 -15.60 -0.60
C PRO A 31 3.65 -14.57 -1.64
N GLY A 32 4.82 -13.95 -1.45
CA GLY A 32 5.41 -13.03 -2.43
C GLY A 32 4.62 -11.73 -2.57
N TRP A 33 3.96 -11.32 -1.50
CA TRP A 33 3.23 -10.08 -1.44
C TRP A 33 4.19 -8.94 -1.11
N ASN A 34 4.37 -8.04 -2.08
CA ASN A 34 5.28 -6.93 -1.94
C ASN A 34 4.66 -5.63 -2.46
N GLN A 35 5.08 -4.53 -1.86
CA GLN A 35 4.71 -3.19 -2.26
C GLN A 35 5.94 -2.30 -2.21
N ASN A 36 6.31 -1.80 -3.38
CA ASN A 36 7.34 -0.79 -3.50
C ASN A 36 6.79 0.51 -4.09
N GLY A 37 7.54 1.59 -3.93
CA GLY A 37 7.26 2.84 -4.64
C GLY A 37 7.82 4.04 -3.89
N LYS A 38 8.26 5.03 -4.67
CA LYS A 38 8.64 6.34 -4.18
C LYS A 38 7.40 7.24 -4.12
N SER A 39 7.36 8.16 -3.16
CA SER A 39 6.29 9.14 -3.05
C SER A 39 6.93 10.50 -2.81
N ASN A 40 6.61 11.48 -3.65
CA ASN A 40 7.16 12.83 -3.52
C ASN A 40 6.00 13.81 -3.35
N PHE A 41 5.69 14.13 -2.09
CA PHE A 41 4.55 14.97 -1.74
C PHE A 41 4.98 16.41 -1.69
N GLY A 42 4.94 17.09 -2.84
CA GLY A 42 5.34 18.48 -2.95
C GLY A 42 4.64 19.38 -1.93
N ASN A 43 3.30 19.37 -1.89
CA ASN A 43 2.52 20.12 -0.91
C ASN A 43 1.93 19.20 0.18
N GLY A 44 2.58 18.06 0.44
CA GLY A 44 2.10 17.09 1.43
C GLY A 44 0.87 16.28 1.01
N GLN A 45 0.25 15.61 1.99
CA GLN A 45 -1.04 14.93 1.85
C GLN A 45 -2.06 15.61 2.75
N LEU A 46 -3.08 16.19 2.15
CA LEU A 46 -4.15 16.92 2.85
C LEU A 46 -5.35 15.99 3.00
N PHE A 47 -5.78 15.76 4.24
CA PHE A 47 -6.93 14.91 4.54
C PHE A 47 -8.03 15.76 5.20
N GLY A 48 -9.29 15.53 4.81
CA GLY A 48 -10.43 16.31 5.32
C GLY A 48 -10.62 17.66 4.61
N SER A 49 -11.20 18.64 5.33
CA SER A 49 -11.49 19.96 4.76
C SER A 49 -10.27 20.87 4.86
N ASN A 50 -9.69 21.25 3.72
CA ASN A 50 -8.45 22.02 3.65
C ASN A 50 -8.66 23.26 2.77
N ILE A 51 -8.16 24.41 3.23
CA ILE A 51 -8.18 25.67 2.48
C ILE A 51 -6.74 26.17 2.42
N GLU A 52 -6.21 26.29 1.21
CA GLU A 52 -4.85 26.77 0.97
C GLU A 52 -4.88 27.97 0.02
N PHE A 53 -4.06 28.97 0.31
CA PHE A 53 -3.89 30.15 -0.54
C PHE A 53 -2.41 30.52 -0.66
N CYS A 54 -2.01 30.95 -1.86
CA CYS A 54 -0.67 31.46 -2.16
C CYS A 54 0.50 30.51 -1.85
N PHE A 55 0.31 29.19 -1.96
CA PHE A 55 1.42 28.26 -1.83
C PHE A 55 2.16 28.08 -3.17
N VAL A 56 3.49 27.99 -3.09
CA VAL A 56 4.36 27.60 -4.20
C VAL A 56 5.24 26.48 -3.70
N THR A 57 5.15 25.34 -4.35
CA THR A 57 6.00 24.19 -4.05
C THR A 57 7.00 24.00 -5.19
N THR A 58 8.27 23.90 -4.84
CA THR A 58 9.31 23.46 -5.77
C THR A 58 9.97 22.21 -5.20
N LEU A 59 9.90 21.12 -5.94
CA LEU A 59 10.34 19.82 -5.49
C LEU A 59 11.47 19.34 -6.40
N PHE A 60 12.68 19.31 -5.86
CA PHE A 60 13.87 18.87 -6.57
C PHE A 60 14.24 17.47 -6.11
N ASP A 61 14.04 16.50 -7.01
CA ASP A 61 14.40 15.10 -6.84
C ASP A 61 15.60 14.82 -7.76
N ASN A 62 16.80 15.23 -7.34
CA ASN A 62 17.99 15.21 -8.20
C ASN A 62 18.74 13.88 -8.10
N ASP A 63 18.04 12.81 -8.44
CA ASP A 63 18.61 11.48 -8.65
C ASP A 63 19.15 11.44 -10.09
N VAL A 64 20.48 11.44 -10.30
CA VAL A 64 21.05 11.33 -11.66
C VAL A 64 20.71 9.99 -12.32
N ILE A 65 20.55 8.95 -11.50
CA ILE A 65 20.01 7.64 -11.88
C ILE A 65 18.96 7.31 -10.81
N ASP A 66 17.71 7.13 -11.24
CA ASP A 66 16.66 6.58 -10.37
C ASP A 66 17.12 5.20 -9.88
N ASN A 67 17.36 5.03 -8.57
CA ASN A 67 17.69 3.70 -8.06
C ASN A 67 16.54 2.77 -8.43
N PRO A 68 16.74 1.74 -9.26
CA PRO A 68 15.66 0.83 -9.59
C PRO A 68 15.15 0.27 -8.28
N ILE A 69 13.84 0.39 -8.08
CA ILE A 69 13.15 -0.41 -7.10
C ILE A 69 13.43 -1.87 -7.50
N SER A 70 14.46 -2.45 -6.88
CA SER A 70 14.94 -3.78 -7.18
C SER A 70 14.83 -4.55 -5.88
N GLU A 71 13.93 -5.52 -5.88
CA GLU A 71 13.81 -6.48 -4.80
C GLU A 71 14.11 -7.85 -5.37
N ILE A 72 15.10 -8.53 -4.78
CA ILE A 72 15.27 -9.97 -4.98
C ILE A 72 14.27 -10.63 -4.04
N GLU A 73 13.07 -10.90 -4.54
CA GLU A 73 12.02 -11.53 -3.75
C GLU A 73 12.31 -13.03 -3.56
N PRO A 74 12.07 -13.59 -2.36
CA PRO A 74 11.99 -15.03 -2.20
C PRO A 74 10.83 -15.55 -3.07
N ALA A 75 11.11 -16.45 -4.01
CA ALA A 75 10.06 -17.13 -4.78
C ALA A 75 9.07 -17.80 -3.81
N THR A 76 7.79 -17.62 -4.09
CA THR A 76 6.69 -18.12 -3.26
C THR A 76 6.76 -19.63 -3.10
N SER A 77 6.91 -20.13 -1.86
CA SER A 77 6.72 -21.56 -1.61
C SER A 77 5.21 -21.84 -1.61
N VAL A 78 4.74 -22.65 -2.57
CA VAL A 78 3.39 -23.20 -2.54
C VAL A 78 3.27 -24.06 -1.29
N GLN A 79 2.41 -23.67 -0.34
CA GLN A 79 2.08 -24.55 0.78
C GLN A 79 1.20 -25.68 0.25
N THR A 80 1.81 -26.81 -0.11
CA THR A 80 1.06 -28.04 -0.41
C THR A 80 0.39 -28.50 0.88
N LYS A 81 -0.92 -28.23 1.00
CA LYS A 81 -1.74 -28.83 2.05
C LYS A 81 -1.85 -30.32 1.71
N VAL A 82 -1.10 -31.16 2.42
CA VAL A 82 -1.28 -32.61 2.37
C VAL A 82 -2.62 -32.89 3.04
N ILE A 83 -3.52 -33.53 2.30
CA ILE A 83 -4.87 -33.94 2.74
C ILE A 83 -4.75 -34.91 3.91
#